data_AF-A0A2G4HPZ8-F1
#
_entry.id   AF-A0A2G4HPZ8-F1
#
_cell.length_a   1.000
_cell.length_b   1.000
_cell.length_c   1.000
_cell.angle_alpha   90.00
_cell.angle_beta   90.00
_cell.angle_gamma   90.00
#
_symmetry.space_group_name_H-M   'P 1'
#
loop_
_entity.id
_entity.type
_entity.pdbx_description
1 polymer ?
#
loop_
_entity_poly.entity_id
_entity_poly.type
_entity_poly.pdbx_seq_one_letter_code
_entity_poly.pdbx_strand_id
1 'polypeptide(L)'
;AVELTAAEAAGLAAAVVDLVCEHQALLDQLLAEEAITLELERGPWWLALEGDRLHWCLKGVLTPEAGQRALEVSWSVEASAALCQALQRLGGQP
;
A
#
# COMPACT_ATOMS: atom_id res chain seq x y z
N ALA A 1 16.30 2.95 5.37
CA ALA A 1 15.31 3.93 4.86
C ALA A 1 15.76 4.41 3.49
N VAL A 2 14.83 4.83 2.63
CA VAL A 2 15.11 5.32 1.28
C VAL A 2 14.32 6.61 1.07
N GLU A 3 14.90 7.55 0.35
CA GLU A 3 14.24 8.82 0.04
C GLU A 3 13.36 8.68 -1.21
N LEU A 4 12.19 9.30 -1.12
CA LEU A 4 11.23 9.42 -2.21
C LEU A 4 11.15 10.88 -2.64
N THR A 5 10.94 11.10 -3.94
CA THR A 5 10.53 12.42 -4.43
C THR A 5 9.12 12.76 -3.91
N ALA A 6 8.74 14.04 -3.97
CA ALA A 6 7.40 14.46 -3.58
C ALA A 6 6.30 13.78 -4.42
N ALA A 7 6.55 13.56 -5.71
CA ALA A 7 5.62 12.87 -6.61
C ALA A 7 5.50 11.39 -6.28
N GLU A 8 6.61 10.71 -5.99
CA GLU A 8 6.61 9.31 -5.54
C GLU A 8 5.86 9.17 -4.21
N ALA A 9 6.10 10.06 -3.25
CA ALA A 9 5.44 10.04 -1.94
C ALA A 9 3.93 10.30 -2.06
N ALA A 10 3.51 11.25 -2.89
CA ALA A 10 2.10 11.51 -3.14
C ALA A 10 1.41 10.33 -3.86
N GLY A 11 2.09 9.73 -4.84
CA GLY A 11 1.60 8.53 -5.54
C GLY A 11 1.42 7.35 -4.60
N LEU A 12 2.41 7.11 -3.72
CA LEU A 12 2.34 6.07 -2.68
C LEU A 12 1.16 6.31 -1.74
N ALA A 13 1.00 7.52 -1.21
CA ALA A 13 -0.08 7.84 -0.27
C ALA A 13 -1.47 7.63 -0.90
N ALA A 14 -1.68 8.12 -2.13
CA ALA A 14 -2.94 7.95 -2.84
C ALA A 14 -3.26 6.48 -3.13
N ALA A 15 -2.27 5.71 -3.61
CA ALA A 15 -2.46 4.29 -3.90
C ALA A 15 -2.73 3.46 -2.63
N VAL A 16 -2.08 3.79 -1.51
CA VAL A 16 -2.35 3.14 -0.22
C VAL A 16 -3.76 3.43 0.28
N VAL A 17 -4.24 4.67 0.14
CA VAL A 17 -5.62 5.04 0.50
C VAL A 17 -6.62 4.17 -0.25
N ASP A 18 -6.47 4.08 -1.58
CA ASP A 18 -7.39 3.31 -2.42
C ASP A 18 -7.39 1.81 -2.04
N LEU A 19 -6.20 1.22 -1.89
CA LEU A 19 -6.04 -0.18 -1.50
C LEU A 19 -6.69 -0.49 -0.14
N VAL A 20 -6.51 0.39 0.86
CA VAL A 20 -7.11 0.20 2.18
C VAL A 20 -8.62 0.36 2.13
N CYS A 21 -9.14 1.32 1.36
CA CYS A 21 -10.58 1.46 1.16
C CYS A 21 -11.18 0.23 0.48
N GLU A 22 -10.50 -0.34 -0.51
CA GLU A 22 -10.92 -1.56 -1.19
C GLU A 22 -10.90 -2.77 -0.25
N HIS A 23 -9.84 -2.94 0.54
CA HIS A 23 -9.77 -3.98 1.58
C HIS A 23 -10.92 -3.87 2.57
N GLN A 24 -11.20 -2.66 3.06
CA GLN A 24 -12.31 -2.38 3.97
C GLN A 24 -13.68 -2.74 3.38
N ALA A 25 -13.91 -2.44 2.10
CA ALA A 25 -15.15 -2.76 1.41
C ALA A 25 -15.38 -4.28 1.23
N LEU A 26 -14.31 -5.08 1.33
CA LEU A 26 -14.34 -6.54 1.22
C LEU A 26 -14.45 -7.25 2.58
N LEU A 27 -14.23 -6.56 3.71
CA LEU A 27 -14.21 -7.19 5.05
C LEU A 27 -15.46 -8.02 5.36
N ASP A 28 -16.64 -7.48 5.04
CA ASP A 28 -17.92 -8.13 5.32
C ASP A 28 -18.23 -9.31 4.38
N GLN A 29 -17.42 -9.48 3.32
CA GLN A 29 -17.60 -10.53 2.31
C GLN A 29 -16.65 -11.71 2.50
N LEU A 30 -15.57 -11.54 3.29
CA LEU A 30 -14.52 -12.54 3.46
C LEU A 30 -14.77 -13.44 4.69
N LEU A 31 -14.43 -14.72 4.59
CA LEU A 31 -14.22 -15.57 5.78
C LEU A 31 -12.94 -15.16 6.54
N ALA A 32 -12.78 -15.63 7.79
CA ALA A 32 -11.77 -15.07 8.70
C ALA A 32 -10.35 -15.37 8.28
N GLU A 33 -10.19 -16.54 7.68
CA GLU A 33 -8.93 -17.12 7.27
C GLU A 33 -8.80 -17.09 5.74
N GLU A 34 -9.72 -16.38 5.06
CA GLU A 34 -9.69 -16.28 3.61
C GLU A 34 -8.55 -15.35 3.19
N ALA A 35 -7.56 -15.94 2.53
CA ALA A 35 -6.45 -15.19 1.98
C ALA A 35 -6.93 -14.27 0.86
N ILE A 36 -6.55 -13.00 0.95
CA ILE A 36 -6.82 -11.96 -0.02
C ILE A 36 -5.50 -11.28 -0.42
N THR A 37 -5.39 -11.05 -1.72
CA THR A 37 -4.37 -10.18 -2.31
C THR A 37 -5.08 -9.10 -3.11
N LEU A 38 -4.83 -7.84 -2.77
CA LEU A 38 -5.25 -6.68 -3.56
C LEU A 38 -4.02 -6.03 -4.16
N GLU A 39 -4.04 -5.81 -5.46
CA GLU A 39 -2.93 -5.21 -6.20
C GLU A 39 -3.40 -3.94 -6.89
N LEU A 40 -2.56 -2.90 -6.86
CA LEU A 40 -2.83 -1.64 -7.53
C LEU A 40 -1.57 -1.15 -8.24
N GLU A 41 -1.72 -0.84 -9.53
CA GLU A 41 -0.70 -0.16 -10.31
C GLU A 41 -1.13 1.28 -10.58
N ARG A 42 -0.28 2.25 -10.20
CA ARG A 42 -0.53 3.68 -10.35
C ARG A 42 0.76 4.43 -10.64
N GLY A 43 0.92 4.85 -11.88
CA GLY A 43 2.14 5.53 -12.33
C GLY A 43 3.35 4.60 -12.14
N PRO A 44 4.43 5.02 -11.45
CA PRO A 44 5.60 4.18 -11.25
C PRO A 44 5.43 3.16 -10.12
N TRP A 45 4.32 3.21 -9.37
CA TRP A 45 4.09 2.32 -8.24
C TRP A 45 3.24 1.12 -8.64
N TRP A 46 3.71 -0.06 -8.27
CA TRP A 46 2.87 -1.23 -8.00
C TRP A 46 2.86 -1.46 -6.50
N LEU A 47 1.68 -1.70 -5.92
CA LEU A 47 1.50 -1.99 -4.49
C LEU A 47 0.61 -3.21 -4.32
N ALA A 48 0.84 -3.96 -3.25
CA ALA A 48 -0.01 -5.07 -2.87
C ALA A 48 -0.30 -5.09 -1.37
N LEU A 49 -1.57 -5.35 -1.02
CA LEU A 49 -1.99 -5.80 0.29
C LEU A 49 -2.17 -7.31 0.25
N GLU A 50 -1.40 -8.06 1.03
CA GLU A 50 -1.47 -9.52 1.09
C GLU A 50 -1.71 -9.99 2.52
N GLY A 51 -2.74 -10.83 2.70
CA GLY A 51 -3.03 -11.44 3.99
C GLY A 51 -4.47 -11.89 4.09
N ASP A 52 -5.11 -11.63 5.22
CA ASP A 52 -6.53 -11.87 5.45
C ASP A 52 -7.24 -10.57 5.87
N ARG A 53 -8.50 -10.69 6.33
CA ARG A 53 -9.29 -9.53 6.73
C ARG A 53 -8.79 -8.85 8.02
N LEU A 54 -7.97 -9.52 8.83
CA LEU A 54 -7.44 -9.06 10.11
C LEU A 54 -5.93 -8.75 10.06
N HIS A 55 -5.16 -9.54 9.32
CA HIS A 55 -3.71 -9.47 9.26
C HIS A 55 -3.24 -9.43 7.81
N TRP A 56 -2.68 -8.29 7.41
CA TRP A 56 -2.13 -8.12 6.08
C TRP A 56 -0.83 -7.34 6.12
N CYS A 57 0.00 -7.57 5.11
CA CYS A 57 1.24 -6.84 4.89
C CYS A 57 1.14 -6.01 3.60
N LEU A 58 1.74 -4.82 3.63
CA LEU A 58 1.91 -3.99 2.44
C LEU A 58 3.26 -4.32 1.79
N LYS A 59 3.24 -4.44 0.47
CA LYS A 59 4.43 -4.55 -0.38
C LYS A 59 4.35 -3.53 -1.49
N GLY A 60 5.49 -3.17 -2.06
CA GLY A 60 5.54 -2.23 -3.17
C GLY A 60 6.78 -2.35 -4.02
N VAL A 61 6.60 -2.00 -5.28
CA VAL A 61 7.66 -1.83 -6.26
C VAL A 61 7.50 -0.45 -6.88
N LEU A 62 8.56 0.35 -6.83
CA LEU A 62 8.69 1.59 -7.57
C LEU A 62 9.56 1.32 -8.80
N THR A 63 8.96 1.43 -9.97
CA THR A 63 9.61 1.31 -11.28
C THR A 63 9.58 2.68 -11.97
N PRO A 64 10.60 3.52 -11.79
CA PRO A 64 10.66 4.84 -12.43
C PRO A 64 11.17 4.74 -13.87
N GLU A 65 11.31 5.89 -14.53
CA GLU A 65 11.91 5.96 -15.87
C GLU A 65 13.40 5.53 -15.87
N ALA A 66 13.90 5.21 -17.07
CA ALA A 66 15.29 4.78 -17.26
C ALA A 66 16.30 5.78 -16.69
N GLY A 67 17.29 5.27 -15.94
CA GLY A 67 18.32 6.08 -15.29
C GLY A 67 17.96 6.55 -13.88
N GLN A 68 16.74 6.27 -13.40
CA GLN A 68 16.33 6.51 -12.02
C GLN A 68 16.39 5.21 -11.18
N ARG A 69 16.38 5.37 -9.86
CA ARG A 69 16.54 4.27 -8.90
C ARG A 69 15.21 3.54 -8.67
N ALA A 70 15.13 2.29 -9.11
CA ALA A 70 14.04 1.39 -8.72
C ALA A 70 14.15 0.96 -7.25
N LEU A 71 13.02 0.58 -6.66
CA LEU A 71 12.93 0.20 -5.26
C LEU A 71 11.89 -0.89 -5.05
N GLU A 72 12.23 -1.92 -4.28
CA GLU A 72 11.26 -2.86 -3.71
C GLU A 72 11.20 -2.67 -2.19
N VAL A 73 9.99 -2.69 -1.65
CA VAL A 73 9.70 -2.48 -0.23
C VAL A 73 8.68 -3.48 0.27
N SER A 74 8.85 -3.89 1.53
CA SER A 74 7.86 -4.67 2.26
C SER A 74 7.86 -4.24 3.72
N TRP A 75 6.69 -4.30 4.34
CA TRP A 75 6.50 -4.00 5.75
C TRP A 75 5.90 -5.22 6.45
N SER A 76 6.23 -5.41 7.74
CA SER A 76 5.54 -6.42 8.55
C SER A 76 4.05 -6.05 8.71
N VAL A 77 3.24 -6.95 9.23
CA VAL A 77 1.81 -6.70 9.49
C VAL A 77 1.63 -5.45 10.36
N GLU A 78 2.40 -5.33 11.44
CA GLU A 78 2.32 -4.21 12.38
C GLU A 78 2.77 -2.90 11.74
N ALA A 79 3.86 -2.94 10.97
CA ALA A 79 4.39 -1.76 10.30
C ALA A 79 3.47 -1.29 9.15
N SER A 80 2.78 -2.22 8.49
CA SER A 80 1.85 -1.93 7.39
C SER A 80 0.66 -1.12 7.90
N ALA A 81 0.01 -1.56 8.99
CA ALA A 81 -1.10 -0.83 9.60
C ALA A 81 -0.69 0.59 10.04
N ALA A 82 0.45 0.72 10.71
CA ALA A 82 0.94 2.03 11.19
C ALA A 82 1.28 2.98 10.02
N LEU A 83 1.93 2.46 8.97
CA LEU A 83 2.28 3.22 7.78
C LEU A 83 1.04 3.69 7.02
N CYS A 84 0.08 2.79 6.77
CA CYS A 84 -1.15 3.11 6.07
C CYS A 84 -1.94 4.20 6.80
N GLN A 85 -2.05 4.09 8.13
CA GLN A 85 -2.71 5.12 8.93
C GLN A 85 -1.99 6.47 8.86
N ALA A 86 -0.64 6.49 8.84
CA ALA A 86 0.11 7.72 8.68
C ALA A 86 -0.09 8.35 7.30
N LEU A 87 -0.13 7.53 6.24
CA LEU A 87 -0.33 8.00 4.85
C LEU A 87 -1.76 8.51 4.61
N GLN A 88 -2.78 7.88 5.19
CA GLN A 88 -4.17 8.36 5.14
C GLN A 88 -4.30 9.77 5.74
N ARG A 89 -3.68 10.01 6.90
CA ARG A 89 -3.65 11.34 7.54
C ARG A 89 -2.92 12.39 6.68
N LEU A 90 -1.81 12.00 6.04
CA LEU A 90 -1.07 12.87 5.13
C LEU A 90 -1.90 13.24 3.88
N GLY A 91 -2.71 12.31 3.39
CA GLY A 91 -3.63 12.51 2.26
C GLY A 91 -4.91 13.28 2.60
N GLY A 92 -5.13 13.63 3.87
CA GLY A 92 -6.29 14.40 4.33
C GLY A 92 -7.55 13.56 4.60
N GLN A 93 -7.44 12.24 4.78
CA GLN A 93 -8.53 11.38 5.23
C GLN A 93 -8.35 10.96 6.70
N PRO A 94 -9.42 10.98 7.52
CA PRO A 94 -9.37 10.68 8.95
C PRO A 94 -9.08 9.20 9.27
#